data_AF-A0A358UY61-F1
#
_entry.id   AF-A0A358UY61-F1
#
_cell.length_a   1.000
_cell.length_b   1.000
_cell.length_c   1.000
_cell.angle_alpha   90.00
_cell.angle_beta   90.00
_cell.angle_gamma   90.00
#
_symmetry.space_group_name_H-M   'P 1'
#
loop_
_entity.id
_entity.type
_entity.pdbx_description
1 polymer ?
#
loop_
_entity_poly.entity_id
_entity_poly.type
_entity_poly.pdbx_seq_one_letter_code
_entity_poly.pdbx_strand_id
1 'polypeptide(L)'
;MIRIAIVAPCGPVNQDSLRAGKRNLLSHFPNCEFIEAPNLDRESGFLAGTDQERIDSLRWAFESSDADIIWIARGGFGAVRIALCMPWTDFAAESRARLVGYSDATLLLSSFAQAGGTAIHGPMIAADIARGFEDERTWNSIERLILSNDKKLNDD
;
A
#
# COMPACT_ATOMS: atom_id res chain seq x y z
N MET A 1 -15.86 7.86 1.59
CA MET A 1 -14.53 8.32 1.14
C MET A 1 -13.60 7.14 1.33
N ILE A 2 -12.80 6.78 0.34
CA ILE A 2 -11.92 5.62 0.43
C ILE A 2 -10.68 6.01 1.23
N ARG A 3 -10.36 5.26 2.28
CA ARG A 3 -9.23 5.51 3.17
C ARG A 3 -8.03 4.68 2.72
N ILE A 4 -6.93 5.34 2.39
CA ILE A 4 -5.71 4.73 1.87
C ILE A 4 -4.57 4.98 2.87
N ALA A 5 -4.21 3.94 3.62
CA ALA A 5 -3.01 3.95 4.45
C ALA A 5 -1.77 3.76 3.57
N ILE A 6 -0.85 4.72 3.59
CA ILE A 6 0.39 4.66 2.82
C ILE A 6 1.53 4.18 3.74
N VAL A 7 2.18 3.07 3.38
CA VAL A 7 3.21 2.42 4.22
C VAL A 7 4.53 2.25 3.48
N ALA A 8 5.65 2.25 4.21
CA ALA A 8 6.98 1.98 3.65
C ALA A 8 7.66 0.76 4.30
N PRO A 9 7.18 -0.47 4.08
CA PRO A 9 7.77 -1.66 4.71
C PRO A 9 9.11 -2.07 4.10
N CYS A 10 9.56 -1.43 3.03
CA CYS A 10 10.79 -1.77 2.32
C CYS A 10 11.88 -0.71 2.55
N GLY A 11 12.11 0.18 1.58
CA GLY A 11 13.21 1.16 1.60
C GLY A 11 12.71 2.60 1.48
N PRO A 12 13.63 3.56 1.59
CA PRO A 12 13.31 4.95 1.87
C PRO A 12 12.44 5.59 0.79
N VAL A 13 11.52 6.45 1.22
CA VAL A 13 10.54 7.10 0.35
C VAL A 13 11.01 8.51 0.02
N ASN A 14 11.14 8.81 -1.26
CA ASN A 14 11.35 10.18 -1.71
C ASN A 14 10.06 11.00 -1.50
N GLN A 15 10.15 12.07 -0.71
CA GLN A 15 8.98 12.87 -0.31
C GLN A 15 8.37 13.68 -1.46
N ASP A 16 9.17 14.10 -2.46
CA ASP A 16 8.62 14.75 -3.66
C ASP A 16 7.82 13.75 -4.50
N SER A 17 8.33 12.53 -4.67
CA SER A 17 7.60 11.45 -5.35
C SER A 17 6.31 11.09 -4.61
N LEU A 18 6.35 10.95 -3.29
CA LEU A 18 5.13 10.68 -2.51
C LEU A 18 4.09 11.79 -2.69
N ARG A 19 4.50 13.06 -2.62
CA ARG A 19 3.62 14.20 -2.86
C ARG A 19 3.05 14.20 -4.29
N ALA A 20 3.88 13.92 -5.30
CA ALA A 20 3.44 13.82 -6.69
C ALA A 20 2.44 12.68 -6.88
N GLY A 21 2.68 11.51 -6.28
CA GLY A 21 1.79 10.36 -6.38
C GLY A 21 0.43 10.62 -5.77
N LYS A 22 0.40 11.18 -4.54
CA LYS A 22 -0.86 11.59 -3.90
C LYS A 22 -1.63 12.60 -4.75
N ARG A 23 -0.94 13.59 -5.34
CA ARG A 23 -1.56 14.59 -6.22
C ARG A 23 -2.19 13.95 -7.46
N ASN A 24 -1.45 13.06 -8.12
CA ASN A 24 -1.95 12.36 -9.31
C ASN A 24 -3.15 11.47 -8.95
N LEU A 25 -3.11 10.76 -7.82
CA LEU A 25 -4.28 10.00 -7.36
C LEU A 25 -5.49 10.90 -7.13
N LEU A 26 -5.34 12.05 -6.45
CA LEU A 26 -6.47 12.95 -6.20
C LEU A 26 -7.03 13.60 -7.46
N SER A 27 -6.22 13.84 -8.49
CA SER A 27 -6.72 14.38 -9.75
C SER A 27 -7.61 13.40 -10.52
N HIS A 28 -7.37 12.10 -10.37
CA HIS A 28 -8.19 11.05 -10.97
C HIS A 28 -9.29 10.53 -10.03
N PHE A 29 -9.05 10.54 -8.72
CA PHE A 29 -9.89 9.95 -7.69
C PHE A 29 -10.04 10.91 -6.49
N PRO A 30 -10.87 11.96 -6.60
CA PRO A 30 -10.98 13.00 -5.59
C PRO A 30 -11.61 12.53 -4.27
N ASN A 31 -12.27 11.36 -4.26
CA ASN A 31 -12.97 10.81 -3.10
C ASN A 31 -12.09 9.87 -2.23
N CYS A 32 -10.79 10.18 -2.11
CA CYS A 32 -9.84 9.41 -1.31
C CYS A 32 -9.25 10.27 -0.17
N GLU A 33 -9.02 9.63 0.97
CA GLU A 33 -8.28 10.16 2.12
C GLU A 33 -6.96 9.39 2.27
N PHE A 34 -5.84 10.10 2.42
CA PHE A 34 -4.55 9.47 2.67
C PHE A 34 -4.21 9.49 4.16
N ILE A 35 -3.84 8.34 4.69
CA ILE A 35 -3.38 8.17 6.07
C ILE A 35 -1.92 7.74 6.03
N GLU A 36 -1.02 8.60 6.47
CA GLU A 36 0.42 8.40 6.32
C GLU A 36 1.00 7.65 7.51
N ALA A 37 1.69 6.53 7.22
CA ALA A 37 2.32 5.75 8.27
C ALA A 37 3.54 6.47 8.89
N PRO A 38 3.85 6.24 10.17
CA PRO A 38 4.92 6.97 10.88
C PRO A 38 6.33 6.81 10.32
N ASN A 39 6.58 5.79 9.49
CA ASN A 39 7.90 5.51 8.93
C ASN A 39 8.15 6.08 7.53
N LEU A 40 7.21 6.84 6.95
CA LEU A 40 7.33 7.33 5.57
C LEU A 40 8.51 8.29 5.36
N ASP A 41 8.99 8.96 6.39
CA ASP A 41 10.14 9.88 6.35
C ASP A 41 11.41 9.30 6.98
N ARG A 42 11.38 8.03 7.39
CA ARG A 42 12.49 7.36 8.07
C ARG A 42 13.48 6.76 7.09
N GLU A 43 14.75 6.78 7.46
CA GLU A 43 15.84 6.18 6.69
C GLU A 43 16.83 5.51 7.65
N SER A 44 17.16 4.24 7.36
CA SER A 44 18.19 3.48 8.05
C SER A 44 18.99 2.69 7.01
N GLY A 45 19.96 3.35 6.39
CA GLY A 45 20.66 2.81 5.23
C GLY A 45 19.69 2.68 4.05
N PHE A 46 19.60 1.48 3.45
CA PHE A 46 18.68 1.23 2.33
C PHE A 46 17.23 0.93 2.75
N LEU A 47 16.89 1.09 4.04
CA LEU A 47 15.57 0.79 4.63
C LEU A 47 14.80 2.05 5.03
N ALA A 48 13.46 1.98 4.96
CA ALA A 48 12.56 3.04 5.44
C ALA A 48 12.38 2.97 6.97
N GLY A 49 13.47 3.21 7.68
CA GLY A 49 13.59 2.98 9.12
C GLY A 49 14.11 1.59 9.49
N THR A 50 14.27 1.36 10.78
CA THR A 50 14.65 0.08 11.39
C THR A 50 13.61 -1.01 11.11
N ASP A 51 13.96 -2.27 11.37
CA ASP A 51 13.00 -3.37 11.25
C ASP A 51 11.78 -3.15 12.14
N GLN A 52 11.98 -2.64 13.36
CA GLN A 52 10.90 -2.36 14.30
C GLN A 52 9.97 -1.24 13.79
N GLU A 53 10.52 -0.12 13.33
CA GLU A 53 9.70 0.98 12.78
C GLU A 53 8.85 0.54 11.58
N ARG A 54 9.39 -0.33 10.72
CA ARG A 54 8.67 -0.89 9.57
C ARG A 54 7.60 -1.89 9.99
N ILE A 55 7.88 -2.74 10.98
CA ILE A 55 6.90 -3.67 11.59
C ILE A 55 5.75 -2.88 12.22
N ASP A 56 6.07 -1.90 13.06
CA ASP A 56 5.08 -1.10 13.80
C ASP A 56 4.19 -0.30 12.85
N SER A 57 4.78 0.28 11.79
CA SER A 57 4.02 1.02 10.79
C SER A 57 3.08 0.12 9.99
N LEU A 58 3.51 -1.09 9.66
CA LEU A 58 2.66 -2.05 8.95
C LEU A 58 1.55 -2.61 9.87
N ARG A 59 1.86 -2.89 11.15
CA ARG A 59 0.87 -3.26 12.17
C ARG A 59 -0.17 -2.17 12.35
N TRP A 60 0.26 -0.93 12.57
CA TRP A 60 -0.62 0.23 12.68
C TRP A 60 -1.55 0.36 11.48
N ALA A 61 -1.06 0.09 10.27
CA ALA A 61 -1.89 0.13 9.07
C ALA A 61 -3.01 -0.92 9.09
N PHE A 62 -2.74 -2.15 9.53
CA PHE A 62 -3.76 -3.20 9.65
C PHE A 62 -4.71 -3.01 10.84
N GLU A 63 -4.17 -2.60 11.99
CA GLU A 63 -4.86 -2.65 13.28
C GLU A 63 -5.54 -1.33 13.67
N SER A 64 -5.02 -0.19 13.22
CA SER A 64 -5.39 1.13 13.76
C SER A 64 -5.81 2.17 12.72
N SER A 65 -5.40 2.02 11.45
CA SER A 65 -5.64 3.06 10.45
C SER A 65 -7.09 3.14 9.96
N ASP A 66 -7.89 2.09 10.16
CA ASP A 66 -9.24 1.95 9.61
C ASP A 66 -9.25 2.17 8.08
N ALA A 67 -8.21 1.67 7.39
CA ALA A 67 -8.04 1.87 5.95
C ALA A 67 -8.76 0.79 5.13
N ASP A 68 -9.30 1.21 3.98
CA ASP A 68 -9.83 0.31 2.95
C ASP A 68 -8.69 -0.31 2.11
N ILE A 69 -7.56 0.41 2.02
CA ILE A 69 -6.39 0.04 1.24
C ILE A 69 -5.13 0.35 2.04
N ILE A 70 -4.25 -0.63 2.19
CA ILE A 70 -2.88 -0.45 2.66
C ILE A 70 -1.99 -0.47 1.42
N TRP A 71 -1.47 0.70 1.04
CA TRP A 71 -0.76 0.90 -0.21
C TRP A 71 0.73 1.15 0.04
N ILE A 72 1.56 0.27 -0.47
CA ILE A 72 3.01 0.37 -0.33
C ILE A 72 3.53 1.55 -1.16
N ALA A 73 4.31 2.41 -0.52
CA ALA A 73 4.83 3.64 -1.12
C ALA A 73 5.86 3.36 -2.22
N ARG A 74 6.77 2.40 -2.01
CA ARG A 74 7.83 2.04 -2.97
C ARG A 74 8.46 0.66 -2.73
N GLY A 75 9.06 0.09 -3.80
CA GLY A 75 9.56 -1.29 -3.96
C GLY A 75 10.83 -1.62 -3.18
N GLY A 76 11.92 -2.04 -3.84
CA GLY A 76 13.36 -2.12 -3.41
C GLY A 76 13.85 -3.31 -2.58
N PHE A 77 14.20 -3.16 -1.28
CA PHE A 77 14.69 -4.27 -0.45
C PHE A 77 14.28 -4.07 1.02
N GLY A 78 14.10 -5.19 1.73
CA GLY A 78 13.92 -5.21 3.18
C GLY A 78 12.68 -5.96 3.65
N ALA A 79 11.74 -6.30 2.77
CA ALA A 79 10.53 -7.04 3.11
C ALA A 79 10.85 -8.39 3.78
N VAL A 80 11.87 -9.10 3.28
CA VAL A 80 12.32 -10.40 3.81
C VAL A 80 12.70 -10.37 5.29
N ARG A 81 13.14 -9.21 5.80
CA ARG A 81 13.54 -9.07 7.22
C ARG A 81 12.37 -9.04 8.19
N ILE A 82 11.19 -8.64 7.70
CA ILE A 82 10.01 -8.42 8.56
C ILE A 82 8.87 -9.38 8.25
N ALA A 83 8.80 -9.92 7.03
CA ALA A 83 7.67 -10.72 6.57
C ALA A 83 7.34 -11.91 7.47
N LEU A 84 8.36 -12.60 8.02
CA LEU A 84 8.15 -13.78 8.86
C LEU A 84 7.77 -13.45 10.31
N CYS A 85 7.84 -12.19 10.72
CA CYS A 85 7.51 -11.73 12.08
C CYS A 85 6.08 -11.18 12.21
N MET A 86 5.37 -11.05 11.09
CA MET A 86 4.04 -10.44 11.06
C MET A 86 2.94 -11.49 11.32
N PRO A 87 1.92 -11.18 12.13
CA PRO A 87 0.77 -12.05 12.38
C PRO A 87 -0.24 -11.98 11.22
N TRP A 88 0.14 -12.47 10.05
CA TRP A 88 -0.67 -12.34 8.82
C TRP A 88 -2.07 -12.93 8.93
N THR A 89 -2.21 -14.06 9.64
CA THR A 89 -3.52 -14.70 9.87
C THR A 89 -4.45 -13.78 10.66
N ASP A 90 -3.94 -13.10 11.67
CA ASP A 90 -4.74 -12.18 12.48
C ASP A 90 -5.15 -10.97 11.64
N PHE A 91 -4.21 -10.39 10.88
CA PHE A 91 -4.53 -9.31 9.95
C PHE A 91 -5.58 -9.68 8.91
N ALA A 92 -5.50 -10.89 8.35
CA ALA A 92 -6.45 -11.36 7.34
C ALA A 92 -7.84 -11.63 7.95
N ALA A 93 -7.90 -12.02 9.22
CA ALA A 93 -9.15 -12.27 9.92
C ALA A 93 -9.84 -10.96 10.37
N GLU A 94 -9.07 -9.97 10.80
CA GLU A 94 -9.58 -8.75 11.43
C GLU A 94 -9.74 -7.58 10.44
N SER A 95 -8.83 -7.47 9.47
CA SER A 95 -8.82 -6.36 8.52
C SER A 95 -9.50 -6.74 7.20
N ARG A 96 -10.32 -5.82 6.69
CA ARG A 96 -10.86 -5.89 5.31
C ARG A 96 -10.01 -5.11 4.31
N ALA A 97 -8.90 -4.54 4.76
CA ALA A 97 -8.03 -3.74 3.93
C ALA A 97 -7.37 -4.60 2.85
N ARG A 98 -7.22 -4.02 1.66
CA ARG A 98 -6.46 -4.62 0.57
C ARG A 98 -5.01 -4.18 0.67
N LEU A 99 -4.07 -5.11 0.59
CA LEU A 99 -2.65 -4.78 0.55
C LEU A 99 -2.19 -4.62 -0.91
N VAL A 100 -1.61 -3.48 -1.27
CA VAL A 100 -1.25 -3.15 -2.66
C VAL A 100 0.24 -2.83 -2.78
N GLY A 101 0.91 -3.45 -3.74
CA GLY A 101 2.31 -3.17 -4.08
C GLY A 101 2.89 -4.15 -5.10
N TYR A 102 4.20 -4.16 -5.30
CA TYR A 102 4.94 -5.07 -6.18
C TYR A 102 6.43 -5.16 -5.79
N SER A 103 7.26 -5.82 -6.61
CA SER A 103 8.72 -5.88 -6.41
C SER A 103 9.06 -6.58 -5.09
N ASP A 104 9.95 -6.03 -4.26
CA ASP A 104 10.30 -6.60 -2.93
C ASP A 104 9.09 -6.86 -2.03
N ALA A 105 8.03 -6.06 -2.18
CA ALA A 105 6.79 -6.26 -1.44
C ALA A 105 6.06 -7.56 -1.78
N THR A 106 6.45 -8.26 -2.86
CA THR A 106 5.84 -9.54 -3.29
C THR A 106 5.79 -10.55 -2.16
N LEU A 107 6.82 -10.59 -1.29
CA LEU A 107 6.81 -11.48 -0.14
C LEU A 107 5.70 -11.14 0.86
N LEU A 108 5.49 -9.86 1.18
CA LEU A 108 4.41 -9.40 2.07
C LEU A 108 3.04 -9.69 1.46
N LEU A 109 2.88 -9.42 0.16
CA LEU A 109 1.66 -9.72 -0.59
C LEU A 109 1.35 -11.22 -0.56
N SER A 110 2.36 -12.05 -0.79
CA SER A 110 2.24 -13.50 -0.81
C SER A 110 1.88 -14.05 0.57
N SER A 111 2.52 -13.54 1.63
CA SER A 111 2.21 -13.93 3.01
C SER A 111 0.79 -13.52 3.42
N PHE A 112 0.36 -12.30 3.08
CA PHE A 112 -1.00 -11.85 3.38
C PHE A 112 -2.06 -12.64 2.59
N ALA A 113 -1.83 -12.90 1.30
CA ALA A 113 -2.73 -13.71 0.48
C ALA A 113 -2.85 -15.15 0.98
N GLN A 114 -1.72 -15.78 1.35
CA GLN A 114 -1.73 -17.14 1.92
C GLN A 114 -2.47 -17.22 3.26
N ALA A 115 -2.49 -16.13 4.02
CA ALA A 115 -3.26 -16.01 5.25
C ALA A 115 -4.76 -15.76 5.03
N GLY A 116 -5.21 -15.62 3.78
CA GLY A 116 -6.61 -15.36 3.42
C GLY A 116 -6.95 -13.88 3.19
N GLY A 117 -5.97 -13.00 3.28
CA GLY A 117 -6.13 -11.58 3.00
C GLY A 117 -6.24 -11.25 1.51
N THR A 118 -6.74 -10.06 1.18
CA THR A 118 -6.77 -9.60 -0.21
C THR A 118 -5.51 -8.81 -0.54
N ALA A 119 -4.59 -9.42 -1.29
CA ALA A 119 -3.38 -8.77 -1.78
C ALA A 119 -3.46 -8.52 -3.29
N ILE A 120 -3.05 -7.34 -3.72
CA ILE A 120 -3.07 -6.93 -5.13
C ILE A 120 -1.65 -6.55 -5.53
N HIS A 121 -1.13 -7.25 -6.54
CA HIS A 121 0.13 -6.88 -7.16
C HIS A 121 -0.11 -5.69 -8.11
N GLY A 122 0.26 -4.49 -7.69
CA GLY A 122 -0.12 -3.23 -8.34
C GLY A 122 0.90 -2.09 -8.19
N PRO A 123 0.68 -0.95 -8.87
CA PRO A 123 1.61 0.18 -8.89
C PRO A 123 1.79 0.77 -7.49
N MET A 124 2.85 1.54 -7.27
CA MET A 124 3.12 2.15 -5.96
C MET A 124 3.06 3.68 -5.98
N ILE A 125 2.64 4.27 -4.86
CA ILE A 125 2.32 5.69 -4.77
C ILE A 125 3.53 6.58 -5.07
N ALA A 126 4.67 6.34 -4.42
CA ALA A 126 5.89 7.12 -4.60
C ALA A 126 6.80 6.58 -5.72
N ALA A 127 6.28 5.71 -6.59
CA ALA A 127 6.98 5.21 -7.76
C ALA A 127 6.15 5.47 -9.03
N ASP A 128 5.33 4.52 -9.46
CA ASP A 128 4.65 4.56 -10.76
C ASP A 128 3.58 5.65 -10.78
N ILE A 129 2.76 5.73 -9.73
CA ILE A 129 1.71 6.74 -9.58
C ILE A 129 2.31 8.15 -9.59
N ALA A 130 3.47 8.34 -8.95
CA ALA A 130 4.19 9.61 -8.90
C ALA A 130 4.66 10.09 -10.28
N ARG A 131 5.11 9.16 -11.12
CA ARG A 131 5.49 9.45 -12.52
C ARG A 131 4.26 9.73 -13.38
N GLY A 132 3.11 9.16 -13.00
CA GLY A 132 1.88 9.23 -13.76
C GLY A 132 1.90 8.28 -14.96
N PHE A 133 0.74 8.13 -15.58
CA PHE A 133 0.56 7.31 -16.78
C PHE A 133 -0.11 8.14 -17.87
N GLU A 134 0.38 8.00 -19.09
CA GLU A 134 -0.22 8.62 -20.27
C GLU A 134 -1.46 7.84 -20.75
N ASP A 135 -1.49 6.53 -20.50
CA ASP A 135 -2.55 5.63 -20.94
C ASP A 135 -3.73 5.61 -19.97
N GLU A 136 -4.91 5.97 -20.48
CA GLU A 136 -6.16 5.98 -19.73
C GLU A 136 -6.57 4.59 -19.23
N ARG A 137 -6.22 3.51 -19.96
CA ARG A 137 -6.57 2.13 -19.54
C ARG A 137 -5.85 1.75 -18.25
N THR A 138 -4.63 2.28 -18.05
CA THR A 138 -3.89 2.11 -16.81
C THR A 138 -4.61 2.78 -15.65
N TRP A 139 -5.08 4.02 -15.83
CA TRP A 139 -5.89 4.71 -14.82
C TRP A 139 -7.22 4.00 -14.54
N ASN A 140 -7.92 3.50 -15.56
CA ASN A 140 -9.14 2.71 -15.38
C ASN A 140 -8.88 1.40 -14.60
N SER A 141 -7.70 0.81 -14.75
CA SER A 141 -7.30 -0.39 -13.99
C SER A 141 -7.01 -0.05 -12.53
N ILE A 142 -6.40 1.10 -12.27
CA ILE A 142 -6.17 1.65 -10.92
C ILE A 142 -7.51 2.01 -10.25
N GLU A 143 -8.45 2.57 -11.00
CA GLU A 143 -9.81 2.85 -10.52
C GLU A 143 -10.48 1.57 -10.01
N ARG A 144 -10.48 0.50 -10.83
CA ARG A 144 -11.04 -0.79 -10.42
C ARG A 144 -10.34 -1.35 -9.20
N LEU A 145 -9.01 -1.19 -9.09
CA LEU A 145 -8.26 -1.56 -7.90
C LEU A 145 -8.73 -0.79 -6.68
N ILE A 146 -9.04 0.51 -6.79
CA ILE A 146 -9.51 1.34 -5.69
C ILE A 146 -10.96 1.00 -5.33
N LEU A 147 -11.83 0.81 -6.33
CA LEU A 147 -13.29 0.65 -6.15
C LEU A 147 -13.76 -0.81 -5.95
N SER A 148 -12.94 -1.84 -6.18
CA SER A 148 -13.38 -3.25 -6.21
C SER A 148 -14.02 -3.83 -4.94
N ASN A 149 -14.10 -3.07 -3.84
CA ASN A 149 -14.88 -3.46 -2.66
C ASN A 149 -16.34 -2.99 -2.68
N ASP A 150 -16.77 -2.20 -3.67
CA ASP A 150 -18.20 -1.95 -3.89
C ASP A 150 -18.84 -3.22 -4.45
N LYS A 151 -19.50 -3.99 -3.58
CA LYS A 151 -20.50 -5.01 -3.93
C LYS A 151 -21.74 -4.39 -4.58
N LYS A 152 -21.53 -3.58 -5.62
CA LYS A 152 -22.48 -3.07 -6.61
C LYS A 152 -21.76 -2.88 -7.95
N LEU A 153 -21.01 -3.87 -8.41
CA LEU A 153 -20.99 -4.13 -9.84
C LEU A 153 -22.19 -5.05 -10.06
N ASN A 154 -23.33 -4.41 -10.37
CA ASN A 154 -24.54 -5.10 -10.78
C ASN A 154 -24.19 -6.05 -11.92
N ASP A 155 -24.77 -7.25 -11.85
CA ASP A 155 -24.97 -8.09 -13.01
C ASP A 155 -25.64 -7.26 -14.12
N ASP A 156 -24.92 -7.10 -15.24
CA ASP A 156 -25.47 -6.84 -16.58
C ASP A 156 -24.75 -7.79 -17.55
#